data_AF-A0A1X0SA97-F1
#
_entry.id   AF-A0A1X0SA97-F1
#
_cell.length_a   1.000
_cell.length_b   1.000
_cell.length_c   1.000
_cell.angle_alpha   90.00
_cell.angle_beta   90.00
_cell.angle_gamma   90.00
#
_symmetry.space_group_name_H-M   'P 1'
#
loop_
_entity.id
_entity.type
_entity.pdbx_description
1 polymer ?
#
loop_
_entity_poly.entity_id
_entity_poly.type
_entity_poly.pdbx_seq_one_letter_code
_entity_poly.pdbx_strand_id
1 'polypeptide(L)'
;MKSSINLMESYHNQLKTFYLGRSRSLRVDRLIYLLYQVVALDYWQDTIKAAHDFGGVRLTANEKKKRRAAYCIDYVVACSMVEQLEENVYQCRSFTEENLFYEMDTKEGFLKNCSCPDQTKMCKHIFLVSRVTKLPFSPRAPVPVAQQERFSAPKEDQGLLCREI
;
A
#
# COMPACT_ATOMS: atom_id res chain seq x y z
N MET A 1 22.38 18.47 11.96
CA MET A 1 21.85 18.97 10.66
C MET A 1 22.09 18.03 9.48
N LYS A 2 23.21 17.28 9.37
CA LYS A 2 23.40 16.26 8.29
C LYS A 2 22.40 15.09 8.34
N SER A 3 21.98 14.69 9.54
CA SER A 3 21.02 13.59 9.76
C SER A 3 19.61 13.87 9.19
N SER A 4 19.13 15.11 9.29
CA SER A 4 17.80 15.51 8.77
C SER A 4 17.76 15.55 7.23
N ILE A 5 18.86 15.96 6.60
CA ILE A 5 19.00 16.00 5.13
C ILE A 5 19.00 14.57 4.57
N ASN A 6 19.73 13.65 5.22
CA ASN A 6 19.77 12.24 4.83
C ASN A 6 18.40 11.55 4.93
N LEU A 7 17.59 11.91 5.94
CA LEU A 7 16.24 11.35 6.07
C LEU A 7 15.32 11.84 4.94
N MET A 8 15.31 13.14 4.69
CA MET A 8 14.52 13.73 3.59
C MET A 8 14.91 13.15 2.24
N GLU A 9 16.21 12.95 2.00
CA GLU A 9 16.73 12.35 0.77
C GLU A 9 16.33 10.87 0.63
N SER A 10 16.35 10.10 1.72
CA SER A 10 15.86 8.72 1.74
C SER A 10 14.37 8.63 1.36
N TYR A 11 13.52 9.46 1.97
CA TYR A 11 12.10 9.51 1.62
C TYR A 11 11.86 9.93 0.17
N HIS A 12 12.61 10.94 -0.31
CA HIS A 12 12.55 11.35 -1.70
C HIS A 12 12.90 10.19 -2.66
N ASN A 13 13.96 9.42 -2.35
CA ASN A 13 14.37 8.28 -3.14
C ASN A 13 13.34 7.15 -3.15
N GLN A 14 12.70 6.88 -2.01
CA GLN A 14 11.61 5.90 -1.92
C GLN A 14 10.39 6.33 -2.74
N LEU A 15 9.95 7.59 -2.60
CA LEU A 15 8.84 8.13 -3.38
C LEU A 15 9.07 8.00 -4.88
N LYS A 16 10.28 8.36 -5.32
CA LYS A 16 10.70 8.28 -6.71
C LYS A 16 10.74 6.83 -7.21
N THR A 17 11.26 5.92 -6.40
CA THR A 17 11.40 4.51 -6.76
C THR A 17 10.07 3.77 -6.82
N PHE A 18 9.19 3.97 -5.84
CA PHE A 18 7.97 3.18 -5.69
C PHE A 18 6.77 3.75 -6.44
N TYR A 19 6.69 5.08 -6.61
CA TYR A 19 5.47 5.71 -7.12
C TYR A 19 5.67 6.54 -8.39
N LEU A 20 6.73 7.34 -8.48
CA LEU A 20 6.93 8.28 -9.60
C LEU A 20 7.68 7.66 -10.79
N GLY A 21 8.40 6.56 -10.55
CA GLY A 21 9.38 6.01 -11.49
C GLY A 21 10.58 6.96 -11.67
N ARG A 22 11.55 6.59 -12.51
CA ARG A 22 12.70 7.45 -12.85
C ARG A 22 12.31 8.65 -13.74
N SER A 23 11.05 9.07 -13.75
CA SER A 23 10.60 10.21 -14.55
C SER A 23 11.21 11.50 -14.01
N ARG A 24 11.67 12.35 -14.93
CA ARG A 24 12.40 13.58 -14.60
C ARG A 24 11.47 14.77 -14.31
N SER A 25 10.20 14.69 -14.70
CA SER A 25 9.19 15.69 -14.35
C SER A 25 7.78 15.09 -14.38
N LEU A 26 6.95 15.49 -13.42
CA LEU A 26 5.52 15.24 -13.39
C LEU A 26 4.85 16.60 -13.21
N ARG A 27 3.72 16.81 -13.90
CA ARG A 27 2.88 17.99 -13.65
C ARG A 27 2.48 18.03 -12.18
N VAL A 28 2.43 19.22 -11.60
CA VAL A 28 2.13 19.43 -10.17
C VAL A 28 0.81 18.76 -9.78
N ASP A 29 -0.21 18.87 -10.62
CA ASP A 29 -1.53 18.24 -10.37
C ASP A 29 -1.44 16.72 -10.22
N ARG A 30 -0.62 16.08 -11.08
CA ARG A 30 -0.40 14.63 -11.05
C ARG A 30 0.41 14.21 -9.82
N LEU A 31 1.37 15.03 -9.40
CA LEU A 31 2.13 14.80 -8.18
C LEU A 31 1.21 14.90 -6.95
N ILE A 32 0.39 15.94 -6.86
CA ILE A 32 -0.57 16.14 -5.77
C ILE A 32 -1.54 14.95 -5.70
N TYR A 33 -2.12 14.56 -6.84
CA TYR A 33 -2.99 13.40 -6.92
C TYR A 33 -2.30 12.14 -6.39
N LEU A 34 -1.07 11.87 -6.82
CA LEU A 34 -0.34 10.67 -6.43
C LEU A 34 0.01 10.67 -4.94
N LEU A 35 0.44 11.82 -4.40
CA LEU A 35 0.73 11.96 -2.97
C LEU A 35 -0.53 11.74 -2.12
N TYR A 36 -1.64 12.37 -2.49
CA TYR A 36 -2.88 12.30 -1.71
C TYR A 36 -3.60 10.96 -1.87
N GLN A 37 -3.75 10.44 -3.09
CA GLN A 37 -4.56 9.24 -3.34
C GLN A 37 -3.79 7.94 -3.19
N VAL A 38 -2.47 7.94 -3.36
CA VAL A 38 -1.69 6.68 -3.38
C VAL A 38 -0.73 6.60 -2.20
N VAL A 39 0.11 7.62 -2.01
CA VAL A 39 1.14 7.60 -0.96
C VAL A 39 0.51 7.67 0.42
N ALA A 40 -0.44 8.58 0.64
CA ALA A 40 -1.13 8.68 1.93
C ALA A 40 -1.82 7.35 2.26
N LEU A 41 -2.55 6.75 1.32
CA LEU A 41 -3.21 5.46 1.53
C LEU A 41 -2.24 4.34 1.88
N ASP A 42 -1.13 4.20 1.16
CA ASP A 42 -0.13 3.18 1.46
C ASP A 42 0.50 3.42 2.85
N TYR A 43 0.75 4.68 3.23
CA TYR A 43 1.23 5.04 4.56
C TYR A 43 0.22 4.66 5.66
N TRP A 44 -1.04 5.04 5.52
CA TRP A 44 -2.12 4.71 6.45
C TRP A 44 -2.25 3.19 6.61
N GLN A 45 -2.25 2.46 5.50
CA GLN A 45 -2.33 1.00 5.49
C GLN A 45 -1.14 0.35 6.20
N ASP A 46 0.08 0.88 6.04
CA ASP A 46 1.28 0.37 6.70
C ASP A 46 1.32 0.72 8.20
N THR A 47 0.80 1.88 8.60
CA THR A 47 0.61 2.23 10.02
C THR A 47 -0.36 1.27 10.70
N ILE A 48 -1.49 0.95 10.05
CA ILE A 48 -2.47 0.01 10.59
C ILE A 48 -1.88 -1.40 10.69
N LYS A 49 -1.11 -1.83 9.67
CA LYS A 49 -0.40 -3.12 9.72
C LYS A 49 0.59 -3.20 10.87
N ALA A 50 1.38 -2.15 11.09
CA ALA A 50 2.32 -2.07 12.19
C ALA A 50 1.62 -2.09 13.56
N ALA A 51 0.45 -1.45 13.68
CA ALA A 51 -0.32 -1.43 14.92
C ALA A 51 -1.00 -2.78 15.25
N HIS A 52 -1.28 -3.60 14.24
CA HIS A 52 -2.01 -4.87 14.39
C HIS A 52 -1.11 -6.11 14.18
N ASP A 53 0.22 -5.92 14.21
CA ASP A 53 1.22 -6.96 13.95
C ASP A 53 0.98 -7.79 12.68
N PHE A 54 0.29 -7.20 11.69
CA PHE A 54 0.20 -7.79 10.36
C PHE A 54 1.60 -7.68 9.75
N GLY A 55 2.43 -8.72 9.96
CA GLY A 55 3.80 -8.77 9.45
C GLY A 55 3.81 -8.30 8.00
N GLY A 56 4.64 -7.32 7.68
CA GLY A 56 4.52 -6.50 6.46
C GLY A 56 4.31 -7.33 5.19
N VAL A 57 3.05 -7.58 4.84
CA VAL A 57 2.74 -8.41 3.68
C VAL A 57 2.96 -7.57 2.44
N ARG A 58 4.04 -7.89 1.73
CA ARG A 58 4.35 -7.30 0.44
C ARG A 58 3.45 -7.93 -0.61
N LEU A 59 2.71 -7.09 -1.32
CA LEU A 59 1.95 -7.51 -2.50
C LEU A 59 2.88 -8.20 -3.52
N THR A 60 2.45 -9.35 -4.02
CA THR A 60 3.08 -10.06 -5.14
C THR A 60 3.06 -9.19 -6.41
N ALA A 61 3.87 -9.54 -7.41
CA ALA A 61 3.89 -8.81 -8.69
C ALA A 61 2.49 -8.77 -9.35
N ASN A 62 1.73 -9.86 -9.25
CA ASN A 62 0.36 -9.95 -9.77
C ASN A 62 -0.61 -9.04 -9.01
N GLU A 63 -0.57 -9.04 -7.67
CA GLU A 63 -1.41 -8.16 -6.86
C GLU A 63 -1.09 -6.67 -7.08
N LYS A 64 0.19 -6.33 -7.23
CA LYS A 64 0.60 -4.97 -7.62
C LYS A 64 0.03 -4.58 -8.99
N LYS A 65 -0.04 -5.52 -9.94
CA LYS A 65 -0.67 -5.28 -11.25
C LYS A 65 -2.18 -5.04 -11.10
N LYS A 66 -2.88 -5.84 -10.28
CA LYS A 66 -4.31 -5.66 -9.97
C LYS A 66 -4.58 -4.32 -9.28
N ARG A 67 -3.75 -3.96 -8.30
CA ARG A 67 -3.82 -2.65 -7.62
C ARG A 67 -3.64 -1.51 -8.60
N ARG A 68 -2.62 -1.57 -9.47
CA ARG A 68 -2.42 -0.57 -10.53
C ARG A 68 -3.64 -0.45 -11.44
N ALA A 69 -4.25 -1.56 -11.85
CA ALA A 69 -5.48 -1.52 -12.65
C ALA A 69 -6.63 -0.78 -11.93
N ALA A 70 -6.83 -1.03 -10.65
CA ALA A 70 -7.82 -0.30 -9.84
C ALA A 70 -7.50 1.19 -9.67
N TYR A 71 -6.22 1.54 -9.62
CA TYR A 71 -5.75 2.91 -9.42
C TYR A 71 -5.67 3.71 -10.73
N CYS A 72 -5.67 3.03 -11.88
CA CYS A 72 -5.76 3.65 -13.21
C CYS A 72 -7.16 4.18 -13.51
N ILE A 73 -8.19 3.71 -12.82
CA ILE A 73 -9.55 4.25 -12.96
C ILE A 73 -9.56 5.67 -12.41
N ASP A 74 -10.15 6.61 -13.15
CA ASP A 74 -10.35 7.97 -12.68
C ASP A 74 -11.07 7.99 -11.32
N TYR A 75 -10.71 8.90 -10.42
CA TYR A 75 -11.25 8.88 -9.07
C TYR A 75 -12.76 9.13 -9.03
N VAL A 76 -13.27 10.03 -9.87
CA VAL A 76 -14.71 10.32 -9.94
C VAL A 76 -15.47 9.09 -10.42
N VAL A 77 -14.94 8.41 -11.44
CA VAL A 77 -15.48 7.14 -11.94
C VAL A 77 -15.41 6.06 -10.85
N ALA A 78 -14.29 5.95 -10.14
CA ALA A 78 -14.13 4.98 -9.06
C ALA A 78 -15.16 5.18 -7.94
N CYS A 79 -15.46 6.43 -7.55
CA CYS A 79 -16.52 6.73 -6.60
C CYS A 79 -17.90 6.27 -7.10
N SER A 80 -18.20 6.44 -8.39
CA SER A 80 -19.47 5.97 -8.98
C SER A 80 -19.57 4.44 -9.08
N MET A 81 -18.46 3.72 -9.00
CA MET A 81 -18.41 2.26 -9.09
C MET A 81 -18.58 1.57 -7.74
N VAL A 82 -18.62 2.31 -6.63
CA VAL A 82 -18.63 1.77 -5.28
C VAL A 82 -19.83 2.31 -4.53
N GLU A 83 -20.60 1.41 -3.94
CA GLU A 83 -21.76 1.72 -3.13
C GLU A 83 -21.66 1.00 -1.79
N GLN A 84 -22.04 1.68 -0.70
CA GLN A 84 -22.16 1.06 0.61
C GLN A 84 -23.59 0.58 0.78
N LEU A 85 -23.79 -0.73 0.91
CA LEU A 85 -25.12 -1.32 1.11
C LEU A 85 -25.49 -1.31 2.59
N GLU A 86 -24.57 -1.74 3.45
CA GLU A 86 -24.73 -1.83 4.89
C GLU A 86 -23.48 -1.33 5.62
N GLU A 87 -23.50 -1.29 6.96
CA GLU A 87 -22.36 -0.83 7.77
C GLU A 87 -21.05 -1.58 7.45
N ASN A 88 -21.16 -2.88 7.12
CA ASN A 88 -20.03 -3.75 6.85
C ASN A 88 -20.01 -4.40 5.45
N VAL A 89 -20.89 -3.96 4.55
CA VAL A 89 -21.03 -4.56 3.21
C VAL A 89 -20.94 -3.48 2.15
N TYR A 90 -19.99 -3.66 1.23
CA TYR A 90 -19.77 -2.79 0.09
C TYR A 90 -20.03 -3.54 -1.20
N GLN A 91 -20.70 -2.89 -2.13
CA GLN A 91 -20.85 -3.36 -3.49
C GLN A 91 -19.95 -2.55 -4.41
N CYS A 92 -19.39 -3.20 -5.42
CA CYS A 92 -18.70 -2.50 -6.48
C CYS A 92 -18.99 -3.10 -7.86
N ARG A 93 -18.95 -2.25 -8.88
CA ARG A 93 -19.14 -2.64 -10.26
C ARG A 93 -17.92 -3.41 -10.78
N SER A 94 -18.16 -4.42 -11.61
CA SER A 94 -17.12 -5.11 -12.37
C SER A 94 -16.39 -4.15 -13.29
N PHE A 95 -15.11 -4.44 -13.52
CA PHE A 95 -14.27 -3.64 -14.41
C PHE A 95 -14.46 -3.99 -15.89
N THR A 96 -15.06 -5.15 -16.17
CA THR A 96 -15.18 -5.72 -17.52
C THR A 96 -16.61 -5.83 -18.01
N GLU A 97 -17.57 -5.91 -17.08
CA GLU A 97 -18.97 -6.16 -17.39
C GLU A 97 -19.83 -5.09 -16.75
N GLU A 98 -20.66 -4.43 -17.56
CA GLU A 98 -21.41 -3.26 -17.14
C GLU A 98 -22.49 -3.56 -16.10
N ASN A 99 -23.11 -4.73 -16.11
CA ASN A 99 -24.22 -5.05 -15.19
C ASN A 99 -23.84 -6.08 -14.14
N LEU A 100 -22.54 -6.33 -13.96
CA LEU A 100 -22.04 -7.27 -12.96
C LEU A 100 -21.50 -6.51 -11.76
N PHE A 101 -21.94 -6.91 -10.57
CA PHE A 101 -21.51 -6.33 -9.30
C PHE A 101 -20.94 -7.40 -8.39
N TYR A 102 -19.99 -7.00 -7.57
CA TYR A 102 -19.36 -7.85 -6.57
C TYR A 102 -19.48 -7.21 -5.20
N GLU A 103 -19.78 -8.05 -4.21
CA GLU A 103 -19.94 -7.66 -2.82
C GLU A 103 -18.64 -7.95 -2.06
N MET A 104 -18.40 -7.13 -1.04
CA MET A 104 -17.26 -7.22 -0.16
C MET A 104 -17.67 -6.98 1.28
N ASP A 105 -17.24 -7.90 2.12
CA ASP A 105 -17.45 -7.83 3.56
C ASP A 105 -16.24 -7.22 4.24
N THR A 106 -16.51 -6.37 5.22
CA THR A 106 -15.52 -5.95 6.21
C THR A 106 -15.59 -6.85 7.44
N LYS A 107 -14.42 -7.20 7.97
CA LYS A 107 -14.28 -7.86 9.26
C LYS A 107 -13.30 -7.07 10.11
N GLU A 108 -13.69 -6.70 11.33
CA GLU A 108 -12.85 -5.94 12.26
C GLU A 108 -12.35 -4.61 11.65
N GLY A 109 -13.13 -3.98 10.77
CA GLY A 109 -12.74 -2.75 10.06
C GLY A 109 -11.84 -2.95 8.84
N PHE A 110 -11.57 -4.21 8.45
CA PHE A 110 -10.73 -4.54 7.29
C PHE A 110 -11.54 -5.17 6.17
N LEU A 111 -11.29 -4.74 4.93
CA LEU A 111 -11.78 -5.43 3.74
C LEU A 111 -11.10 -6.81 3.64
N LYS A 112 -11.90 -7.88 3.56
CA LYS A 112 -11.37 -9.25 3.66
C LYS A 112 -11.83 -10.18 2.54
N ASN A 113 -13.11 -10.13 2.21
CA ASN A 113 -13.71 -11.03 1.23
C ASN A 113 -14.24 -10.23 0.05
N CYS A 114 -14.20 -10.83 -1.13
CA CYS A 114 -14.87 -10.33 -2.31
C CYS A 114 -15.52 -11.50 -3.03
N SER A 115 -16.77 -11.34 -3.47
CA SER A 115 -17.52 -12.39 -4.17
C SER A 115 -17.04 -12.66 -5.59
N CYS A 116 -16.05 -11.91 -6.10
CA CYS A 116 -15.51 -12.11 -7.43
C CYS A 116 -14.76 -13.44 -7.56
N PRO A 117 -14.69 -14.05 -8.76
CA PRO A 117 -14.09 -15.37 -8.97
C PRO A 117 -12.55 -15.42 -8.78
N ASP A 118 -11.94 -14.31 -8.35
CA ASP A 118 -10.50 -14.21 -8.14
C ASP A 118 -10.06 -14.92 -6.85
N GLN A 119 -9.41 -16.08 -7.01
CA GLN A 119 -8.97 -16.93 -5.90
C GLN A 119 -7.86 -16.32 -5.03
N THR A 120 -7.27 -15.19 -5.43
CA THR A 120 -6.10 -14.61 -4.74
C THR A 120 -6.44 -13.87 -3.45
N LYS A 121 -7.71 -13.67 -3.09
CA LYS A 121 -8.16 -12.85 -1.94
C LYS A 121 -7.67 -11.39 -1.93
N MET A 122 -6.92 -10.97 -2.96
CA MET A 122 -6.38 -9.62 -3.18
C MET A 122 -6.70 -9.21 -4.61
N CYS A 123 -8.00 -9.12 -4.90
CA CYS A 123 -8.52 -8.81 -6.23
C CYS A 123 -8.51 -7.30 -6.51
N LYS A 124 -8.77 -6.94 -7.77
CA LYS A 124 -8.90 -5.53 -8.20
C LYS A 124 -9.99 -4.77 -7.44
N HIS A 125 -11.06 -5.45 -7.05
CA HIS A 125 -12.22 -4.85 -6.35
C HIS A 125 -11.88 -4.42 -4.92
N ILE A 126 -11.12 -5.24 -4.18
CA ILE A 126 -10.64 -4.87 -2.83
C ILE A 126 -9.79 -3.60 -2.89
N PHE A 127 -8.90 -3.49 -3.88
CA PHE A 127 -8.08 -2.29 -4.07
C PHE A 127 -8.91 -1.06 -4.48
N LEU A 128 -9.97 -1.25 -5.27
CA LEU A 128 -10.87 -0.18 -5.67
C LEU A 128 -11.63 0.37 -4.45
N VAL A 129 -12.26 -0.51 -3.67
CA VAL A 129 -13.05 -0.08 -2.51
C VAL A 129 -12.17 0.49 -1.43
N SER A 130 -11.03 -0.13 -1.11
CA SER A 130 -10.04 0.46 -0.19
C SER A 130 -9.62 1.87 -0.61
N ARG A 131 -9.46 2.11 -1.92
CA ARG A 131 -9.10 3.44 -2.42
C ARG A 131 -10.22 4.47 -2.23
N VAL A 132 -11.47 4.08 -2.47
CA VAL A 132 -12.65 4.97 -2.38
C VAL A 132 -13.01 5.25 -0.93
N THR A 133 -13.14 4.20 -0.11
CA THR A 133 -13.63 4.28 1.28
C THR A 133 -12.51 4.57 2.28
N LYS A 134 -11.25 4.53 1.83
CA LYS A 134 -10.05 4.66 2.68
C LYS A 134 -9.93 3.56 3.74
N LEU A 135 -10.73 2.49 3.63
CA LEU A 135 -10.64 1.36 4.53
C LEU A 135 -9.40 0.52 4.24
N PRO A 136 -8.72 0.03 5.30
CA PRO A 136 -7.63 -0.90 5.13
C PRO A 136 -8.15 -2.25 4.65
N PHE A 137 -7.30 -3.02 3.99
CA PHE A 137 -7.56 -4.42 3.67
C PHE A 137 -6.68 -5.33 4.51
N SER A 138 -7.22 -6.50 4.84
CA SER A 138 -6.49 -7.53 5.56
C SER A 138 -5.54 -8.23 4.57
N PRO A 139 -4.21 -8.18 4.78
CA PRO A 139 -3.33 -8.99 3.98
C PRO A 139 -3.53 -10.49 4.29
N ARG A 140 -3.12 -11.35 3.35
CA ARG A 140 -3.09 -12.80 3.62
C ARG A 140 -2.22 -13.08 4.85
N ALA A 141 -2.47 -14.19 5.54
CA ALA A 141 -1.55 -14.68 6.56
C ALA A 141 -0.10 -14.67 6.00
N PRO A 142 0.89 -14.19 6.76
CA PRO A 142 2.24 -14.03 6.24
C PRO A 142 2.75 -15.36 5.68
N VAL A 143 3.23 -15.35 4.44
CA VAL A 143 4.12 -16.40 3.96
C VAL A 143 5.43 -16.20 4.73
N PRO A 144 6.03 -17.25 5.34
CA PRO A 144 7.31 -17.10 6.02
C PRO A 144 8.34 -16.53 5.04
N VAL A 145 8.70 -15.27 5.23
CA VAL A 145 9.78 -14.64 4.48
C VAL A 145 11.06 -15.06 5.19
N ALA A 146 11.83 -15.95 4.56
CA ALA A 146 13.22 -16.19 4.94
C ALA A 146 13.92 -14.83 5.10
N GLN A 147 14.51 -14.64 6.27
CA GLN A 147 14.95 -13.37 6.83
C GLN A 147 15.79 -12.58 5.81
N GLN A 148 15.25 -11.47 5.31
CA GLN A 148 16.09 -10.46 4.69
C GLN A 148 16.67 -9.61 5.82
N GLU A 149 17.99 -9.64 5.90
CA GLU A 149 18.82 -9.22 7.01
C GLU A 149 18.48 -7.82 7.54
N ARG A 150 18.43 -7.75 8.88
CA ARG A 150 18.31 -6.53 9.65
C ARG A 150 19.50 -5.63 9.32
N PHE A 151 19.22 -4.39 8.94
CA PHE A 151 20.22 -3.33 8.91
C PHE A 151 20.80 -3.15 10.32
N SER A 152 22.02 -3.61 10.54
CA SER A 152 22.80 -3.33 11.73
C SER A 152 23.27 -1.87 11.70
N ALA A 153 23.03 -1.15 12.80
CA ALA A 153 23.58 0.18 13.03
C ALA A 153 25.12 0.17 13.04
N PRO A 154 25.80 1.26 12.66
CA PRO A 154 27.25 1.34 12.77
C PRO A 154 27.63 1.45 14.25
N LYS A 155 28.51 0.56 14.72
CA LYS A 155 29.16 0.73 16.03
C LYS A 155 30.10 1.93 15.95
N GLU A 156 29.91 2.85 16.90
CA GLU A 156 30.84 3.92 17.20
C GLU A 156 32.15 3.30 17.71
N ASP A 157 33.23 3.60 17.00
CA ASP A 157 34.60 3.30 17.42
C ASP A 157 35.09 4.47 18.29
N GLN A 158 35.16 4.25 19.60
CA GLN A 158 35.92 5.07 20.52
C GLN A 158 36.97 4.18 21.19
N GLY A 159 38.21 4.37 20.77
CA GLY A 159 39.37 3.67 21.30
C GLY A 159 39.78 4.12 22.69
N LEU A 160 40.56 3.26 23.35
CA LEU A 160 41.58 3.58 24.35
C LEU A 160 42.50 2.34 24.39
N LEU A 161 43.72 2.46 23.86
CA LEU A 161 44.96 2.66 24.64
C LEU A 161 45.23 1.54 25.64
N CYS A 162 46.21 0.69 25.32
CA CYS A 162 47.32 0.35 26.21
C CYS A 162 48.50 -0.20 25.39
N ARG A 163 49.64 0.51 25.46
CA ARG A 163 51.01 -0.02 25.37
C ARG A 163 51.17 -1.13 26.44
N GLU A 164 52.03 -2.12 26.30
CA GLU A 164 53.49 -1.98 26.39
C GLU A 164 54.18 -3.32 26.02
N ILE A 165 55.50 -3.22 25.88
CA ILE A 165 56.48 -4.28 25.58
C ILE A 165 56.40 -5.44 26.57
#